data_AF-A0A938RNV2-F1
#
_entry.id   AF-A0A938RNV2-F1
#
_cell.length_a   1.000
_cell.length_b   1.000
_cell.length_c   1.000
_cell.angle_alpha   90.00
_cell.angle_beta   90.00
_cell.angle_gamma   90.00
#
_symmetry.space_group_name_H-M   'P 1'
#
loop_
_entity.id
_entity.type
_entity.pdbx_description
1 polymer ?
#
loop_
_entity_poly.entity_id
_entity_poly.type
_entity_poly.pdbx_seq_one_letter_code
_entity_poly.pdbx_strand_id
1 'polypeptide(L)'
;MNIEEIFKLTMQTAGLETDASILADGKLNRFHVAGDRSGSKNGWYILHPDDPAAGQFGCFKRGISETWSAKAYTTLTAEEKTRYTAKMDASRRQRDEEVDNIQAACRAWCSERWQKSKEATNAHSYLKRKGVHAYGLRLLRDSLMVPLFDTAELIHGMQFIGPNGDKMFKTGTVKLGHYFPIGKPIKKTLLICEGYATG
;
A
#
# COMPACT_ATOMS: atom_id res chain seq x y z
N MET A 1 -19.00 22.78 -19.63
CA MET A 1 -18.74 21.84 -18.54
C MET A 1 -17.26 21.53 -18.55
N ASN A 2 -16.54 21.85 -17.48
CA ASN A 2 -15.10 21.58 -17.40
C ASN A 2 -14.84 20.09 -17.12
N ILE A 3 -13.58 19.70 -17.09
CA ILE A 3 -13.20 18.29 -16.97
C ILE A 3 -13.57 17.71 -15.60
N GLU A 4 -13.45 18.52 -14.55
CA GLU A 4 -13.76 18.14 -13.18
C GLU A 4 -15.27 17.91 -12.99
N GLU A 5 -16.10 18.73 -13.63
CA GLU A 5 -17.56 18.59 -13.63
C GLU A 5 -18.02 17.32 -14.35
N ILE A 6 -17.46 17.02 -15.52
CA ILE A 6 -17.79 15.80 -16.29
C ILE A 6 -17.36 14.56 -15.49
N PHE A 7 -16.17 14.59 -14.90
CA PHE A 7 -15.67 13.52 -14.05
C PHE A 7 -16.56 13.35 -12.80
N LYS A 8 -16.94 14.44 -12.13
CA LYS A 8 -17.85 14.42 -10.98
C LYS A 8 -19.21 13.81 -11.34
N LEU A 9 -19.79 14.20 -12.47
CA LEU A 9 -21.07 13.65 -12.94
C LEU A 9 -20.96 12.14 -13.25
N THR A 10 -19.82 11.70 -13.78
CA THR A 10 -19.54 10.28 -14.01
C THR A 10 -19.49 9.51 -12.69
N MET A 11 -18.78 10.05 -11.69
CA MET A 11 -18.74 9.47 -10.34
C MET A 11 -20.15 9.35 -9.72
N GLN A 12 -20.96 10.41 -9.85
CA GLN A 12 -22.35 10.41 -9.37
C GLN A 12 -23.20 9.35 -10.07
N THR A 13 -23.06 9.21 -11.40
CA THR A 13 -23.75 8.18 -12.20
C THR A 13 -23.36 6.77 -11.75
N ALA A 14 -22.13 6.57 -11.30
CA ALA A 14 -21.66 5.32 -10.70
C ALA A 14 -22.10 5.13 -9.23
N GLY A 15 -22.97 5.99 -8.70
CA GLY A 15 -23.46 5.92 -7.31
C GLY A 15 -22.49 6.47 -6.27
N LEU A 16 -21.52 7.30 -6.67
CA LEU A 16 -20.55 7.96 -5.79
C LEU A 16 -20.87 9.44 -5.65
N GLU A 17 -22.00 9.73 -5.03
CA GLU A 17 -22.42 11.11 -4.73
C GLU A 17 -21.49 11.78 -3.72
N THR A 18 -21.09 13.02 -4.02
CA THR A 18 -20.17 13.80 -3.20
C THR A 18 -20.37 15.29 -3.39
N ASP A 19 -20.30 16.04 -2.28
CA ASP A 19 -20.27 17.51 -2.29
C ASP A 19 -18.87 18.06 -2.49
N ALA A 20 -17.83 17.22 -2.44
CA ALA A 20 -16.46 17.65 -2.61
C ALA A 20 -16.21 18.28 -4.00
N SER A 21 -15.36 19.29 -4.03
CA SER A 21 -14.79 19.82 -5.26
C SER A 21 -13.77 18.83 -5.81
N ILE A 22 -13.89 18.48 -7.09
CA ILE A 22 -12.93 17.62 -7.78
C ILE A 22 -11.72 18.47 -8.21
N LEU A 23 -10.53 17.91 -8.05
CA LEU A 23 -9.25 18.51 -8.43
C LEU A 23 -8.55 17.62 -9.45
N ALA A 24 -8.21 18.16 -10.62
CA ALA A 24 -7.41 17.46 -11.63
C ALA A 24 -5.91 17.63 -11.36
N ASP A 25 -5.41 17.09 -10.24
CA ASP A 25 -4.01 17.24 -9.80
C ASP A 25 -3.15 15.99 -10.00
N GLY A 26 -3.73 14.92 -10.56
CA GLY A 26 -3.08 13.63 -10.75
C GLY A 26 -2.76 12.88 -9.46
N LYS A 27 -3.32 13.29 -8.31
CA LYS A 27 -3.07 12.69 -7.00
C LYS A 27 -4.29 11.94 -6.46
N LEU A 28 -4.04 11.02 -5.52
CA LEU A 28 -5.09 10.32 -4.81
C LEU A 28 -5.83 11.28 -3.87
N ASN A 29 -7.08 11.53 -4.19
CA ASN A 29 -7.99 12.33 -3.39
C ASN A 29 -9.02 11.42 -2.70
N ARG A 30 -9.26 11.67 -1.41
CA ARG A 30 -10.20 10.90 -0.58
C ARG A 30 -11.39 11.76 -0.19
N PHE A 31 -12.60 11.25 -0.40
CA PHE A 31 -13.82 12.00 -0.16
C PHE A 31 -14.90 11.17 0.54
N HIS A 32 -15.86 11.87 1.14
CA HIS A 32 -17.04 11.29 1.75
C HIS A 32 -18.08 10.98 0.68
N VAL A 33 -18.63 9.77 0.67
CA VAL A 33 -19.72 9.39 -0.23
C VAL A 33 -21.04 9.57 0.51
N ALA A 34 -22.01 10.26 -0.11
CA ALA A 34 -23.32 10.50 0.49
C ALA A 34 -23.99 9.19 0.96
N GLY A 35 -24.65 9.25 2.11
CA GLY A 35 -25.26 8.08 2.75
C GLY A 35 -24.29 7.18 3.54
N ASP A 36 -22.98 7.46 3.53
CA ASP A 36 -22.06 6.81 4.46
C ASP A 36 -22.06 7.45 5.84
N ARG A 37 -21.46 6.76 6.80
CA ARG A 37 -21.27 7.28 8.16
C ARG A 37 -20.52 8.62 8.10
N SER A 38 -21.03 9.61 8.83
CA SER A 38 -20.38 10.93 8.96
C SER A 38 -18.90 10.76 9.36
N GLY A 39 -18.02 11.51 8.69
CA GLY A 39 -16.57 11.46 8.87
C GLY A 39 -15.84 10.34 8.12
N SER A 40 -16.53 9.40 7.48
CA SER A 40 -15.88 8.37 6.65
C SER A 40 -15.40 8.93 5.30
N LYS A 41 -14.29 8.40 4.79
CA LYS A 41 -13.70 8.74 3.48
C LYS A 41 -13.57 7.50 2.58
N ASN A 42 -14.69 6.83 2.35
CA ASN A 42 -14.72 5.57 1.60
C ASN A 42 -14.52 5.78 0.09
N GLY A 43 -14.81 6.99 -0.41
CA GLY A 43 -14.62 7.39 -1.80
C GLY A 43 -13.18 7.80 -2.08
N TRP A 44 -12.71 7.48 -3.27
CA TRP A 44 -11.41 7.94 -3.76
C TRP A 44 -11.45 8.24 -5.26
N TYR A 45 -10.58 9.13 -5.71
CA TYR A 45 -10.33 9.34 -7.13
C TYR A 45 -8.91 9.84 -7.39
N ILE A 46 -8.47 9.68 -8.64
CA ILE A 46 -7.28 10.30 -9.24
C ILE A 46 -7.74 10.87 -10.57
N LEU A 47 -7.47 12.15 -10.85
CA LEU A 47 -7.81 12.78 -12.12
C LEU A 47 -6.57 13.50 -12.67
N HIS A 48 -6.08 13.03 -13.80
CA HIS A 48 -4.97 13.64 -14.53
C HIS A 48 -5.52 14.69 -15.51
N PRO A 49 -4.98 15.93 -15.50
CA PRO A 49 -5.42 17.00 -16.39
C PRO A 49 -4.80 16.90 -17.80
N ASP A 50 -3.89 15.95 -18.01
CA ASP A 50 -3.20 15.72 -19.29
C ASP A 50 -4.18 15.50 -20.44
N ASP A 51 -3.94 15.98 -21.67
CA ASP A 51 -4.81 15.63 -22.81
C ASP A 51 -4.48 14.23 -23.38
N PRO A 52 -5.47 13.32 -23.55
CA PRO A 52 -6.84 13.40 -23.02
C PRO A 52 -6.90 13.14 -21.52
N ALA A 53 -7.74 13.93 -20.81
CA ALA A 53 -7.81 13.81 -19.35
C ALA A 53 -8.31 12.43 -18.98
N ALA A 54 -7.65 11.81 -18.00
CA ALA A 54 -7.92 10.45 -17.62
C ALA A 54 -7.89 10.33 -16.09
N GLY A 55 -8.65 9.40 -15.56
CA GLY A 55 -8.74 9.21 -14.13
C GLY A 55 -9.26 7.85 -13.74
N GLN A 56 -9.23 7.59 -12.45
CA GLN A 56 -9.88 6.46 -11.82
C GLN A 56 -10.63 6.94 -10.59
N PHE A 57 -11.73 6.28 -10.27
CA PHE A 57 -12.48 6.56 -9.06
C PHE A 57 -13.08 5.29 -8.48
N GLY A 58 -13.43 5.33 -7.20
CA GLY A 58 -14.02 4.17 -6.55
C GLY A 58 -14.52 4.42 -5.14
N CYS A 59 -15.12 3.37 -4.58
CA CYS A 59 -15.55 3.34 -3.19
C CYS A 59 -15.31 1.95 -2.61
N PHE A 60 -14.47 1.86 -1.57
CA PHE A 60 -14.12 0.58 -0.96
C PHE A 60 -15.34 -0.15 -0.37
N LYS A 61 -16.22 0.59 0.30
CA LYS A 61 -17.43 0.03 0.94
C LYS A 61 -18.39 -0.60 -0.08
N ARG A 62 -18.47 0.02 -1.26
CA ARG A 62 -19.39 -0.40 -2.35
C ARG A 62 -18.71 -1.33 -3.36
N GLY A 63 -17.40 -1.57 -3.25
CA GLY A 63 -16.63 -2.39 -4.20
C GLY A 63 -16.49 -1.76 -5.60
N ILE A 64 -16.68 -0.45 -5.74
CA ILE A 64 -16.64 0.26 -7.02
C ILE A 64 -15.19 0.67 -7.34
N SER A 65 -14.73 0.40 -8.56
CA SER A 65 -13.42 0.82 -9.08
C SER A 65 -13.50 0.96 -10.59
N GLU A 66 -13.63 2.19 -11.08
CA GLU A 66 -13.85 2.50 -12.49
C GLU A 66 -12.72 3.37 -13.05
N THR A 67 -12.47 3.22 -14.35
CA THR A 67 -11.56 4.10 -15.11
C THR A 67 -12.38 5.03 -15.99
N TRP A 68 -11.92 6.28 -16.11
CA TRP A 68 -12.57 7.29 -16.92
C TRP A 68 -11.55 8.00 -17.83
N SER A 69 -12.01 8.40 -19.02
CA SER A 69 -11.25 9.22 -19.96
C SER A 69 -12.19 10.22 -20.62
N ALA A 70 -11.73 11.44 -20.80
CA ALA A 70 -12.44 12.53 -21.46
C ALA A 70 -12.69 12.28 -22.95
N LYS A 71 -11.80 11.52 -23.58
CA LYS A 71 -11.95 11.04 -24.95
C LYS A 71 -12.01 9.53 -24.93
N ALA A 72 -13.02 8.95 -25.59
CA ALA A 72 -13.06 7.52 -25.82
C ALA A 72 -11.81 7.12 -26.61
N TYR A 73 -11.11 6.06 -26.18
CA TYR A 73 -9.90 5.61 -26.87
C TYR A 73 -10.15 5.32 -28.36
N THR A 74 -11.38 4.91 -28.71
CA THR A 74 -11.83 4.65 -30.09
C THR A 74 -11.89 5.90 -30.96
N THR A 75 -12.08 7.09 -30.38
CA THR A 75 -12.15 8.36 -31.11
C THR A 75 -10.79 9.05 -31.27
N LEU A 76 -9.72 8.50 -30.66
CA LEU A 76 -8.37 9.03 -30.81
C LEU A 76 -7.78 8.69 -32.18
N THR A 77 -7.14 9.68 -32.80
CA THR A 77 -6.31 9.49 -33.99
C THR A 77 -5.09 8.60 -33.70
N ALA A 78 -4.44 8.07 -34.74
CA ALA A 78 -3.24 7.25 -34.56
C ALA A 78 -2.10 8.01 -33.83
N GLU A 79 -1.94 9.31 -34.11
CA GLU A 79 -0.96 10.16 -33.44
C GLU A 79 -1.32 10.39 -31.97
N GLU A 80 -2.59 10.67 -31.65
CA GLU A 80 -3.06 10.82 -30.27
C GLU A 80 -2.90 9.53 -29.46
N LYS A 81 -3.20 8.37 -30.06
CA LYS A 81 -2.96 7.06 -29.43
C LYS A 81 -1.48 6.84 -29.13
N THR A 82 -0.60 7.18 -30.06
CA THR A 82 0.85 7.05 -29.88
C THR A 82 1.36 7.93 -28.74
N ARG A 83 0.93 9.20 -28.70
CA ARG A 83 1.26 10.13 -27.60
C ARG A 83 0.72 9.66 -26.26
N TYR A 84 -0.52 9.15 -26.23
CA TYR A 84 -1.15 8.61 -25.03
C TYR A 84 -0.39 7.40 -24.47
N THR A 85 -0.09 6.40 -25.31
CA THR A 85 0.69 5.22 -24.90
C THR A 85 2.08 5.62 -24.41
N ALA A 86 2.77 6.52 -25.11
CA ALA A 86 4.09 6.99 -24.67
C ALA A 86 4.05 7.69 -23.30
N LYS A 87 3.03 8.50 -23.02
CA LYS A 87 2.83 9.12 -21.70
C LYS A 87 2.53 8.06 -20.62
N MET A 88 1.67 7.09 -20.91
CA MET A 88 1.33 6.01 -19.97
C MET A 88 2.55 5.17 -19.63
N ASP A 89 3.36 4.83 -20.63
CA ASP A 89 4.61 4.08 -20.44
C ASP A 89 5.62 4.89 -19.63
N ALA A 90 5.81 6.18 -19.92
CA ALA A 90 6.69 7.05 -19.16
C ALA A 90 6.24 7.18 -17.69
N SER A 91 4.95 7.40 -17.47
CA SER A 91 4.36 7.49 -16.12
C SER A 91 4.48 6.16 -15.35
N ARG A 92 4.30 5.03 -16.04
CA ARG A 92 4.53 3.70 -15.45
C ARG A 92 5.98 3.53 -15.04
N ARG A 93 6.94 3.82 -15.92
CA ARG A 93 8.37 3.73 -15.60
C ARG A 93 8.74 4.58 -14.41
N GLN A 94 8.26 5.83 -14.35
CA GLN A 94 8.51 6.72 -13.22
C GLN A 94 7.96 6.17 -11.90
N ARG A 95 6.76 5.56 -11.92
CA ARG A 95 6.21 4.90 -10.73
C ARG A 95 7.01 3.67 -10.32
N ASP A 96 7.40 2.85 -11.28
CA ASP A 96 8.18 1.64 -11.04
C ASP A 96 9.54 2.01 -10.42
N GLU A 97 10.22 3.03 -10.97
CA GLU A 97 11.46 3.59 -10.42
C GLU A 97 11.29 4.14 -8.99
N GLU A 98 10.22 4.89 -8.71
CA GLU A 98 9.96 5.42 -7.36
C GLU A 98 9.69 4.30 -6.35
N VAL A 99 8.93 3.28 -6.76
CA VAL A 99 8.68 2.09 -5.93
C VAL A 99 10.00 1.38 -5.63
N ASP A 100 10.85 1.17 -6.63
CA ASP A 100 12.17 0.55 -6.47
C ASP A 100 13.06 1.35 -5.51
N ASN A 101 13.07 2.67 -5.62
CA ASN A 101 13.82 3.57 -4.73
C ASN A 101 13.33 3.47 -3.28
N ILE A 102 12.01 3.53 -3.06
CA ILE A 102 11.40 3.40 -1.74
C ILE A 102 11.72 2.03 -1.12
N GLN A 103 11.63 0.97 -1.91
CA GLN A 103 11.94 -0.39 -1.45
C GLN A 103 13.44 -0.54 -1.13
N ALA A 104 14.33 -0.05 -1.98
CA ALA A 104 15.78 -0.09 -1.74
C ALA A 104 16.16 0.68 -0.46
N ALA A 105 15.61 1.88 -0.27
CA ALA A 105 15.80 2.65 0.94
C ALA A 105 15.24 1.93 2.19
N CYS A 106 14.09 1.26 2.05
CA CYS A 106 13.52 0.44 3.12
C CYS A 106 14.46 -0.71 3.50
N ARG A 107 14.97 -1.47 2.52
CA ARG A 107 15.91 -2.58 2.75
C ARG A 107 17.15 -2.12 3.49
N ALA A 108 17.81 -1.08 2.99
CA ALA A 108 19.03 -0.53 3.59
C ALA A 108 18.80 -0.11 5.05
N TRP A 109 17.73 0.66 5.29
CA TRP A 109 17.38 1.12 6.63
C TRP A 109 17.04 -0.05 7.56
N CYS A 110 16.26 -1.04 7.10
CA CYS A 110 15.87 -2.17 7.93
C CYS A 110 17.08 -3.03 8.32
N SER A 111 17.98 -3.30 7.37
CA SER A 111 19.22 -4.04 7.62
C SER A 111 20.12 -3.33 8.62
N GLU A 112 20.32 -2.01 8.46
CA GLU A 112 21.13 -1.21 9.38
C GLU A 112 20.55 -1.24 10.81
N ARG A 113 19.25 -1.02 10.95
CA ARG A 113 18.59 -1.02 12.26
C ARG A 113 18.55 -2.41 12.88
N TRP A 114 18.34 -3.45 12.06
CA TRP A 114 18.40 -4.83 12.54
C TRP A 114 19.75 -5.12 13.16
N GLN A 115 20.86 -4.83 12.47
CA GLN A 115 22.22 -5.06 12.97
C GLN A 115 22.50 -4.32 14.28
N LYS A 116 22.01 -3.10 14.44
CA LYS A 116 22.20 -2.26 15.64
C LYS A 116 21.23 -2.55 16.78
N SER A 117 20.19 -3.34 16.54
CA SER A 117 19.14 -3.62 17.52
C SER A 117 19.53 -4.73 18.50
N LYS A 118 18.96 -4.67 19.70
CA LYS A 118 19.14 -5.69 20.73
C LYS A 118 18.07 -6.77 20.59
N GLU A 119 18.38 -7.98 21.03
CA GLU A 119 17.39 -9.06 21.09
C GLU A 119 16.23 -8.70 22.02
N ALA A 120 15.02 -9.08 21.61
CA ALA A 120 13.84 -8.94 22.46
C ALA A 120 13.84 -10.04 23.52
N THR A 121 13.25 -9.75 24.68
CA THR A 121 13.06 -10.73 25.74
C THR A 121 11.58 -11.03 25.92
N ASN A 122 11.29 -12.16 26.57
CA ASN A 122 9.92 -12.55 26.98
C ASN A 122 9.26 -11.52 27.94
N ALA A 123 10.00 -10.52 28.41
CA ALA A 123 9.48 -9.47 29.28
C ALA A 123 8.54 -8.49 28.55
N HIS A 124 8.61 -8.42 27.21
CA HIS A 124 7.85 -7.45 26.41
C HIS A 124 6.32 -7.62 26.59
N SER A 125 5.61 -6.51 26.84
CA SER A 125 4.18 -6.51 27.20
C SER A 125 3.29 -7.21 26.18
N TYR A 126 3.53 -7.01 24.88
CA TYR A 126 2.78 -7.71 23.83
C TYR A 126 2.95 -9.23 23.88
N LEU A 127 4.18 -9.72 24.08
CA LEU A 127 4.49 -11.15 24.11
C LEU A 127 3.80 -11.83 25.30
N LYS A 128 3.87 -11.20 26.48
CA LYS A 128 3.14 -11.66 27.67
C LYS A 128 1.63 -11.75 27.45
N ARG A 129 1.02 -10.69 26.90
CA ARG A 129 -0.43 -10.68 26.62
C ARG A 129 -0.84 -11.73 25.59
N LYS A 130 0.02 -12.01 24.61
CA LYS A 130 -0.24 -13.01 23.58
C LYS A 130 0.15 -14.43 23.97
N GLY A 131 0.85 -14.61 25.10
CA GLY A 131 1.29 -15.93 25.57
C GLY A 131 2.36 -16.58 24.67
N VAL A 132 3.15 -15.79 23.95
CA VAL A 132 4.20 -16.28 23.04
C VAL A 132 5.58 -15.79 23.46
N HIS A 133 6.63 -16.54 23.12
CA HIS A 133 8.01 -16.17 23.43
C HIS A 133 8.64 -15.28 22.35
N ALA A 134 9.77 -14.66 22.68
CA ALA A 134 10.60 -13.88 21.78
C ALA A 134 11.48 -14.79 20.92
N TYR A 135 10.90 -15.43 19.91
CA TYR A 135 11.62 -16.16 18.86
C TYR A 135 12.19 -15.21 17.82
N GLY A 136 13.51 -15.04 17.82
CA GLY A 136 14.26 -14.32 16.78
C GLY A 136 13.88 -12.84 16.61
N LEU A 137 13.19 -12.25 17.59
CA LEU A 137 12.77 -10.85 17.57
C LEU A 137 13.85 -9.94 18.11
N ARG A 138 13.87 -8.70 17.62
CA ARG A 138 14.72 -7.63 18.17
C ARG A 138 13.89 -6.43 18.60
N LEU A 139 14.53 -5.44 19.23
CA LEU A 139 13.88 -4.24 19.73
C LEU A 139 14.39 -2.98 19.04
N LEU A 140 13.44 -2.13 18.66
CA LEU A 140 13.70 -0.72 18.37
C LEU A 140 12.89 0.11 19.35
N ARG A 141 13.58 0.69 20.34
CA ARG A 141 12.92 1.31 21.51
C ARG A 141 12.01 0.27 22.17
N ASP A 142 10.73 0.58 22.34
CA ASP A 142 9.74 -0.30 22.98
C ASP A 142 8.95 -1.14 21.96
N SER A 143 9.32 -1.11 20.67
CA SER A 143 8.65 -1.90 19.64
C SER A 143 9.45 -3.15 19.30
N LEU A 144 8.77 -4.29 19.22
CA LEU A 144 9.32 -5.50 18.62
C LEU A 144 9.54 -5.27 17.12
N MET A 145 10.68 -5.73 16.63
CA MET A 145 11.07 -5.77 15.23
C MET A 145 10.89 -7.20 14.72
N VAL A 146 10.04 -7.36 13.71
CA VAL A 146 9.84 -8.62 12.97
C VAL A 146 10.33 -8.40 11.53
N PRO A 147 11.52 -8.91 11.15
CA PRO A 147 12.06 -8.73 9.81
C PRO A 147 11.35 -9.63 8.80
N LEU A 148 11.24 -9.17 7.56
CA LEU A 148 10.75 -9.98 6.45
C LEU A 148 11.94 -10.35 5.58
N PHE A 149 12.22 -11.65 5.47
CA PHE A 149 13.32 -12.22 4.71
C PHE A 149 12.86 -12.81 3.38
N ASP A 150 13.75 -12.83 2.41
CA ASP A 150 13.66 -13.73 1.25
C ASP A 150 14.31 -15.09 1.55
N THR A 151 14.35 -15.97 0.54
CA THR A 151 14.99 -17.29 0.63
C THR A 151 16.52 -17.25 0.72
N ALA A 152 17.13 -16.09 0.47
CA ALA A 152 18.56 -15.84 0.64
C ALA A 152 18.87 -15.16 1.99
N GLU A 153 17.90 -15.09 2.90
CA GLU A 153 18.00 -14.47 4.22
C GLU A 153 18.29 -12.94 4.18
N LEU A 154 17.94 -12.27 3.08
CA LEU A 154 18.06 -10.82 2.97
C LEU A 154 16.78 -10.13 3.47
N ILE A 155 16.92 -8.99 4.16
CA ILE A 155 15.79 -8.23 4.69
C ILE A 155 15.16 -7.36 3.61
N HIS A 156 13.85 -7.56 3.37
CA HIS A 156 13.01 -6.80 2.43
C HIS A 156 11.99 -5.88 3.11
N GLY A 157 12.00 -5.84 4.43
CA GLY A 157 11.21 -4.91 5.22
C GLY A 157 11.11 -5.32 6.68
N MET A 158 10.30 -4.57 7.43
CA MET A 158 10.18 -4.74 8.87
C MET A 158 8.76 -4.45 9.32
N GLN A 159 8.19 -5.35 10.11
CA GLN A 159 7.01 -5.07 10.92
C GLN A 159 7.44 -4.63 12.31
N PHE A 160 6.78 -3.61 12.83
CA PHE A 160 6.89 -3.17 14.21
C PHE A 160 5.64 -3.52 14.97
N ILE A 161 5.81 -4.06 16.18
CA ILE A 161 4.70 -4.34 17.11
C ILE A 161 4.96 -3.58 18.39
N GLY A 162 4.12 -2.59 18.67
CA GLY A 162 4.23 -1.76 19.87
C GLY A 162 3.79 -2.49 21.14
N PRO A 163 4.05 -1.93 22.34
CA PRO A 163 3.66 -2.53 23.60
C PRO A 163 2.16 -2.78 23.72
N ASN A 164 1.30 -1.98 23.07
CA ASN A 164 -0.16 -2.11 23.06
C ASN A 164 -0.68 -3.11 22.03
N GLY A 165 0.18 -3.56 21.10
CA GLY A 165 -0.15 -4.50 20.04
C GLY A 165 -0.47 -3.83 18.71
N ASP A 166 -0.35 -2.51 18.62
CA ASP A 166 -0.40 -1.74 17.38
C ASP A 166 0.71 -2.25 16.44
N LYS A 167 0.32 -2.58 15.21
CA LYS A 167 1.23 -3.14 14.21
C LYS A 167 1.35 -2.21 13.03
N MET A 168 2.59 -1.91 12.63
CA MET A 168 2.87 -1.10 11.45
C MET A 168 4.03 -1.70 10.68
N PHE A 169 4.02 -1.54 9.35
CA PHE A 169 5.16 -1.89 8.52
C PHE A 169 5.96 -0.64 8.18
N LYS A 170 7.29 -0.78 8.05
CA LYS A 170 8.12 0.28 7.49
C LYS A 170 7.66 0.56 6.05
N THR A 171 7.44 1.82 5.69
CA THR A 171 7.17 2.23 4.30
C THR A 171 8.25 1.67 3.37
N GLY A 172 7.80 0.98 2.31
CA GLY A 172 8.65 0.24 1.37
C GLY A 172 8.84 -1.24 1.70
N THR A 173 8.23 -1.77 2.78
CA THR A 173 8.27 -3.20 3.09
C THR A 173 7.56 -4.01 2.01
N VAL A 174 8.26 -4.98 1.42
CA VAL A 174 7.70 -5.93 0.47
C VAL A 174 7.21 -7.17 1.23
N LYS A 175 5.88 -7.34 1.34
CA LYS A 175 5.28 -8.47 2.06
C LYS A 175 5.17 -9.72 1.20
N LEU A 176 4.79 -9.54 -0.07
CA LEU A 176 4.61 -10.65 -1.00
C LEU A 176 5.98 -11.31 -1.25
N GLY A 177 6.04 -12.64 -1.16
CA GLY A 177 7.27 -13.40 -1.35
C GLY A 177 8.27 -13.39 -0.19
N HIS A 178 7.93 -12.74 0.94
CA HIS A 178 8.83 -12.60 2.08
C HIS A 178 8.19 -13.08 3.37
N TYR A 179 9.00 -13.58 4.30
CA TYR A 179 8.54 -14.27 5.50
C TYR A 179 9.45 -14.05 6.71
N PHE A 180 8.97 -14.39 7.90
CA PHE A 180 9.78 -14.44 9.11
C PHE A 180 9.89 -15.89 9.59
N PRO A 181 11.08 -16.53 9.50
CA PRO A 181 11.26 -17.90 9.94
C PRO A 181 11.39 -17.98 11.47
N ILE A 182 10.72 -18.98 12.05
CA ILE A 182 10.91 -19.39 13.44
C ILE A 182 11.44 -20.81 13.44
N GLY A 183 12.64 -21.00 13.99
CA GLY A 183 13.29 -22.31 14.04
C GLY A 183 13.72 -22.82 12.66
N LYS A 184 13.87 -24.15 12.55
CA LYS A 184 14.22 -24.85 11.31
C LYS A 184 13.16 -25.92 11.01
N PRO A 185 12.90 -26.25 9.74
CA PRO A 185 11.99 -27.34 9.40
C PRO A 185 12.43 -28.64 10.07
N ILE A 186 11.48 -29.30 10.74
CA ILE A 186 11.69 -30.64 11.31
C ILE A 186 11.15 -31.64 10.29
N LYS A 187 12.02 -32.50 9.77
CA LYS A 187 11.71 -33.45 8.67
C LYS A 187 11.28 -32.70 7.40
N LYS A 188 10.13 -33.08 6.82
CA LYS A 188 9.56 -32.53 5.57
C LYS A 188 8.31 -31.67 5.82
N THR A 189 8.12 -31.18 7.04
CA THR A 189 6.93 -30.42 7.42
C THR A 189 7.29 -28.97 7.73
N LEU A 190 6.56 -28.05 7.10
CA LEU A 190 6.63 -26.61 7.34
C LEU A 190 5.22 -26.11 7.71
N LEU A 191 5.14 -25.29 8.75
CA LEU A 191 3.89 -24.63 9.15
C LEU A 191 3.93 -23.18 8.68
N ILE A 192 2.82 -22.69 8.12
CA ILE A 192 2.69 -21.33 7.61
C ILE A 192 1.53 -20.67 8.35
N CYS A 193 1.79 -19.51 8.93
CA CYS A 193 0.82 -18.75 9.70
C CYS A 193 0.81 -17.28 9.25
N GLU A 194 -0.31 -16.58 9.43
CA GLU A 194 -0.47 -15.20 8.97
C GLU A 194 0.39 -14.20 9.76
N GLY A 195 0.50 -14.41 11.08
CA GLY A 195 1.18 -13.48 11.98
C GLY A 195 2.00 -14.17 13.06
N TYR A 196 2.91 -13.38 13.64
CA TYR A 196 3.87 -13.87 14.64
C TYR A 196 3.23 -14.58 15.84
N ALA A 197 2.14 -14.04 16.38
CA ALA A 197 1.49 -14.58 17.58
C ALA A 197 0.43 -15.66 17.27
N THR A 198 0.21 -15.97 16.00
CA THR A 198 -0.79 -16.96 15.55
C THR A 198 -0.15 -18.24 15.03
N GLY A 199 1.18 -18.28 14.93
CA GLY A 199 1.95 -19.45 14.48
C GLY A 199 2.90 -19.99 15.51
#